data_AF-A0A1V4QHD4-F1
#
_entry.id   AF-A0A1V4QHD4-F1
#
_cell.length_a   1.000
_cell.length_b   1.000
_cell.length_c   1.000
_cell.angle_alpha   90.00
_cell.angle_beta   90.00
_cell.angle_gamma   90.00
#
_symmetry.space_group_name_H-M   'P 1'
#
loop_
_entity.id
_entity.type
_entity.pdbx_description
1 polymer ?
#
loop_
_entity_poly.entity_id
_entity_poly.type
_entity_poly.pdbx_seq_one_letter_code
_entity_poly.pdbx_strand_id
1 'polypeptide(L)' 'MSDRPLRPIEVAKRLGVSRSTVYRWFWEGLLSGFKIGEGVLRIWESSVEKIIRERSYE' A
#
# COMPACT_ATOMS: atom_id res chain seq x y z
N MET A 1 -18.04 -5.73 -4.34
CA MET A 1 -16.64 -6.03 -3.97
C MET A 1 -16.15 -4.88 -3.10
N SER A 2 -16.05 -5.08 -1.79
CA SER A 2 -15.58 -4.04 -0.87
C SER A 2 -14.06 -4.13 -0.78
N ASP A 3 -13.35 -3.30 -1.54
CA ASP A 3 -11.91 -3.17 -1.40
C ASP A 3 -11.61 -2.47 -0.07
N ARG A 4 -10.75 -3.07 0.76
CA ARG A 4 -10.53 -2.60 2.13
C ARG A 4 -9.40 -1.56 2.16
N PRO A 5 -9.64 -0.31 2.59
CA PRO A 5 -8.60 0.69 2.71
C PRO A 5 -7.71 0.44 3.95
N LEU A 6 -6.45 0.07 3.72
CA LEU A 6 -5.43 -0.17 4.72
C LEU A 6 -4.65 1.11 5.06
N ARG A 7 -4.17 1.21 6.31
CA ARG A 7 -3.26 2.29 6.70
C ARG A 7 -1.83 1.99 6.22
N PRO A 8 -1.00 3.01 5.98
CA PRO A 8 0.39 2.83 5.54
C PRO A 8 1.20 1.92 6.46
N ILE A 9 0.93 1.94 7.77
CA ILE A 9 1.61 1.08 8.74
C ILE A 9 1.22 -0.40 8.62
N GLU A 10 -0.03 -0.68 8.25
CA GLU A 10 -0.50 -2.06 8.02
C GLU A 10 0.11 -2.61 6.74
N VAL A 11 0.15 -1.78 5.68
CA VAL A 11 0.81 -2.11 4.42
C VAL A 11 2.31 -2.37 4.61
N ALA A 12 2.99 -1.49 5.36
CA ALA A 12 4.40 -1.65 5.69
C ALA A 12 4.69 -3.00 6.36
N LYS A 13 3.87 -3.37 7.35
CA LYS A 13 3.99 -4.67 8.04
C LYS A 13 3.75 -5.86 7.11
N ARG A 14 2.74 -5.80 6.24
CA ARG A 14 2.44 -6.88 5.28
C ARG A 14 3.52 -7.06 4.23
N LEU A 15 4.10 -5.96 3.75
CA LEU A 15 5.12 -5.96 2.71
C LEU A 15 6.55 -6.11 3.27
N GLY A 16 6.73 -6.09 4.60
CA GLY A 16 8.04 -6.15 5.24
C GLY A 16 8.93 -4.94 4.93
N VAL A 17 8.34 -3.77 4.65
CA VAL A 17 9.06 -2.55 4.27
C VAL A 17 8.84 -1.42 5.27
N SER A 18 9.62 -0.36 5.16
CA SER A 18 9.43 0.84 5.99
C SER A 18 8.18 1.62 5.60
N ARG A 19 7.60 2.39 6.53
CA ARG A 19 6.52 3.34 6.21
C ARG A 19 6.92 4.33 5.12
N SER A 20 8.15 4.82 5.14
CA SER A 20 8.68 5.73 4.11
C SER A 20 8.68 5.09 2.72
N THR A 21 8.99 3.80 2.63
CA THR A 21 8.90 3.02 1.39
C THR A 21 7.47 2.96 0.89
N VAL A 22 6.50 2.73 1.77
CA VAL A 22 5.07 2.72 1.42
C VAL A 22 4.61 4.08 0.88
N TYR A 23 4.98 5.18 1.55
CA TYR A 23 4.67 6.53 1.05
C TYR A 23 5.32 6.78 -0.31
N ARG A 24 6.60 6.43 -0.47
CA ARG A 24 7.32 6.57 -1.73
C ARG A 24 6.63 5.80 -2.86
N TRP A 25 6.29 4.53 -2.64
CA TRP A 25 5.59 3.70 -3.62
C TRP A 25 4.21 4.20 -3.99
N PHE A 26 3.49 4.77 -3.03
CA PHE A 26 2.22 5.44 -3.33
C PHE A 26 2.43 6.64 -4.26
N TRP A 27 3.43 7.47 -3.98
CA TRP A 27 3.75 8.63 -4.81
C TRP A 27 4.32 8.25 -6.19
N GLU A 28 5.05 7.14 -6.27
CA GLU A 28 5.55 6.55 -7.52
C GLU A 28 4.45 5.82 -8.32
N GLY A 29 3.25 5.66 -7.76
CA GLY A 29 2.13 4.98 -8.42
C GLY A 29 2.17 3.45 -8.37
N LEU A 30 3.11 2.86 -7.62
CA LEU A 30 3.20 1.42 -7.39
C LEU A 30 2.08 0.91 -6.47
N LEU A 31 1.65 1.74 -5.50
CA LEU A 31 0.55 1.45 -4.61
C LEU A 31 -0.65 2.36 -4.92
N SER A 32 -1.80 1.73 -5.19
CA SER A 32 -3.07 2.43 -5.41
C SER A 32 -3.80 2.67 -4.10
N GLY A 33 -4.42 3.84 -3.99
CA GLY A 33 -5.10 4.28 -2.77
C GLY A 33 -5.66 5.68 -2.91
N PHE A 34 -6.03 6.28 -1.79
CA PHE A 34 -6.56 7.64 -1.73
C PHE A 34 -6.11 8.35 -0.46
N LYS A 35 -6.08 9.68 -0.54
CA LYS A 35 -5.86 10.54 0.62
C LYS A 35 -7.20 10.94 1.21
N ILE A 36 -7.32 10.85 2.53
CA ILE A 36 -8.50 11.29 3.29
C ILE A 36 -8.32 12.74 3.76
N GLY A 37 -7.08 13.22 3.90
CA GLY A 37 -6.77 14.58 4.33
C GLY A 37 -5.26 14.79 4.44
N GLU A 38 -4.83 15.86 5.12
CA GLU A 38 -3.42 16.14 5.36
C GLU A 38 -2.77 14.98 6.15
N GLY A 39 -1.82 14.28 5.52
CA GLY A 39 -1.08 13.17 6.13
C GLY A 39 -1.82 11.82 6.23
N VAL A 40 -3.13 11.78 6.01
CA VAL A 40 -3.93 10.54 6.12
C VAL A 40 -4.06 9.87 4.76
N LEU A 41 -3.27 8.82 4.57
CA LEU A 41 -3.25 8.00 3.37
C LEU A 41 -3.97 6.67 3.62
N ARG A 42 -4.68 6.15 2.61
CA ARG A 42 -5.25 4.81 2.60
C ARG A 42 -4.85 4.11 1.32
N ILE A 43 -4.49 2.84 1.44
CA ILE A 43 -4.03 2.01 0.33
C ILE A 43 -5.02 0.88 0.16
N TRP A 44 -5.39 0.60 -1.08
CA TRP A 44 -6.30 -0.49 -1.41
C TRP A 44 -5.63 -1.84 -1.15
N GLU A 45 -6.34 -2.73 -0.49
CA GLU A 45 -5.82 -4.06 -0.12
C GLU A 45 -5.44 -4.85 -1.38
N SER A 46 -6.25 -4.78 -2.43
CA SER A 46 -5.96 -5.41 -3.72
C SER A 46 -4.63 -4.96 -4.34
N SER A 47 -4.29 -3.68 -4.19
CA SER A 47 -3.02 -3.15 -4.68
C SER A 47 -1.83 -3.72 -3.91
N VAL A 48 -1.99 -3.97 -2.61
CA VAL A 48 -0.95 -4.59 -1.77
C VAL A 48 -0.78 -6.06 -2.16
N GLU A 49 -1.89 -6.78 -2.32
CA GLU A 49 -1.88 -8.18 -2.74
C GLU A 49 -1.25 -8.37 -4.12
N LYS A 50 -1.47 -7.43 -5.04
CA LYS A 50 -0.81 -7.43 -6.36
C LYS A 50 0.72 -7.39 -6.22
N ILE A 51 1.25 -6.51 -5.37
CA ILE A 51 2.70 -6.43 -5.13
C ILE A 51 3.24 -7.71 -4.47
N ILE A 52 2.53 -8.25 -3.48
CA ILE A 52 2.92 -9.51 -2.82
C ILE A 52 3.00 -10.63 -3.85
N ARG A 53 1.96 -10.73 -4.69
CA ARG A 53 1.90 -11.73 -5.75
C ARG A 53 3.05 -11.56 -6.74
N GLU A 54 3.31 -10.35 -7.23
CA GLU A 54 4.41 -10.08 -8.17
C GLU A 54 5.79 -10.44 -7.58
N ARG A 55 6.01 -10.17 -6.29
CA ARG A 55 7.28 -10.48 -5.60
C ARG A 55 7.47 -11.93 -5.19
N SER A 56 6.41 -12.71 -5.07
CA SER A 56 6.51 -14.14 -4.73
C SER A 56 6.92 -15.04 -5.91
N TYR A 57 7.05 -14.48 -7.11
CA TYR A 57 7.55 -15.20 -8.30
C TYR A 57 9.05 -14.99 -8.57
N GLU A 58 9.80 -14.39 -7.62
CA GLU A 58 11.27 -14.32 -7.65
C GLU A 58 11.92 -15.36 -6.73
#